data_AF-A0AAW0Q5I2-F1
#
_entry.id   AF-A0AAW0Q5I2-F1
#
_cell.length_a   1.000
_cell.length_b   1.000
_cell.length_c   1.000
_cell.angle_alpha   90.00
_cell.angle_beta   90.00
_cell.angle_gamma   90.00
#
_symmetry.space_group_name_H-M   'P 1'
#
loop_
_entity.id
_entity.type
_entity.pdbx_description
1 polymer ?
#
loop_
_entity_poly.entity_id
_entity_poly.type
_entity_poly.pdbx_seq_one_letter_code
_entity_poly.pdbx_strand_id
1 'polypeptide(L)'
;MTESQPVENWILLHPVFREMKSLGVDDSAQIHAAFLAYMDLTEVRHWKEVSCFKCSMLQMILLEAKEKEEETTYTVLPLPLRQSITHKTIRCVLDRGFPMLLCAVASDSTLVYQKISDGLVTPEPPVGPFQDTERRQHRKRRHHPQ
;
A
#
# COMPACT_ATOMS: atom_id res chain seq x y z
N MET A 1 -9.97 20.71 41.41
CA MET A 1 -10.37 20.14 40.11
C MET A 1 -9.40 20.69 39.09
N THR A 2 -8.39 19.89 38.73
CA THR A 2 -7.32 20.31 37.81
C THR A 2 -7.84 20.20 36.39
N GLU A 3 -7.99 21.34 35.73
CA GLU A 3 -8.35 21.46 34.32
C GLU A 3 -7.20 20.84 33.50
N SER A 4 -7.44 19.66 32.93
CA SER A 4 -6.49 19.03 32.00
C SER A 4 -6.42 19.89 30.75
N GLN A 5 -5.31 20.60 30.56
CA GLN A 5 -5.03 21.33 29.34
C GLN A 5 -5.21 20.38 28.13
N PRO A 6 -5.80 20.85 27.01
CA PRO A 6 -5.96 20.03 25.83
C PRO A 6 -4.57 19.60 25.37
N VAL A 7 -4.29 18.30 25.43
CA VAL A 7 -3.04 17.73 24.92
C VAL A 7 -3.01 18.09 23.44
N GLU A 8 -2.08 18.96 23.08
CA GLU A 8 -1.91 19.42 21.72
C GLU A 8 -1.68 18.20 20.83
N ASN A 9 -2.47 18.06 19.76
CA ASN A 9 -2.43 16.86 18.93
C ASN A 9 -1.06 16.79 18.23
N TRP A 10 -0.20 15.88 18.71
CA TRP A 10 1.19 15.73 18.27
C TRP A 10 1.32 15.53 16.75
N ILE A 11 0.33 14.92 16.11
CA ILE A 11 0.30 14.74 14.65
C ILE A 11 0.35 16.09 13.94
N LEU A 12 -0.37 17.09 14.45
CA LEU A 12 -0.41 18.43 13.87
C LEU A 12 0.92 19.18 14.02
N LEU A 13 1.74 18.78 14.98
CA LEU A 13 3.06 19.34 15.23
C LEU A 13 4.16 18.59 14.47
N HIS A 14 3.89 17.38 13.99
CA HIS A 14 4.88 16.55 13.33
C HIS A 14 5.39 17.19 12.03
N PRO A 15 6.72 17.33 11.84
CA PRO A 15 7.30 18.01 10.67
C PRO A 15 6.81 17.45 9.34
N VAL A 16 6.80 16.12 9.20
CA VAL A 16 6.35 15.44 7.98
C VAL A 16 4.85 15.64 7.73
N PHE A 17 4.04 15.73 8.78
CA PHE A 17 2.60 16.00 8.59
C PHE A 17 2.36 17.43 8.10
N ARG A 18 3.16 18.39 8.58
CA ARG A 18 3.13 19.79 8.11
C ARG A 18 3.63 19.90 6.67
N GLU A 19 4.66 19.15 6.31
CA GLU A 19 5.14 19.02 4.92
C GLU A 19 4.04 18.45 4.01
N MET A 20 3.41 17.35 4.41
CA MET A 20 2.29 16.77 3.65
C MET A 20 1.13 17.77 3.46
N LYS A 21 0.81 18.57 4.49
CA LYS A 21 -0.18 19.65 4.36
C LYS A 21 0.27 20.75 3.40
N SER A 22 1.55 21.08 3.34
CA SER A 22 2.07 22.12 2.44
C SER A 22 2.11 21.71 0.97
N LEU A 23 2.01 20.40 0.68
CA LEU A 23 1.89 19.88 -0.69
C LEU A 23 0.59 20.31 -1.39
N GLY A 24 -0.40 20.84 -0.66
CA GLY A 24 -1.62 21.41 -1.25
C GLY A 24 -2.57 20.37 -1.83
N VAL A 25 -2.77 19.26 -1.12
CA VAL A 25 -3.86 18.30 -1.37
C VAL A 25 -5.06 18.70 -0.51
N ASP A 26 -6.25 18.72 -1.09
CA ASP A 26 -7.46 19.21 -0.39
C ASP A 26 -8.06 18.16 0.56
N ASP A 27 -7.82 16.87 0.29
CA ASP A 27 -8.40 15.77 1.06
C ASP A 27 -7.62 15.53 2.37
N SER A 28 -8.15 16.05 3.48
CA SER A 28 -7.56 15.88 4.80
C SER A 28 -7.51 14.42 5.27
N ALA A 29 -8.46 13.57 4.84
CA ALA A 29 -8.45 12.16 5.18
C ALA A 29 -7.32 11.44 4.43
N GLN A 30 -7.08 11.82 3.17
CA GLN A 30 -5.96 11.33 2.38
C GLN A 30 -4.61 11.78 2.96
N ILE A 31 -4.48 13.03 3.40
CA ILE A 31 -3.28 13.53 4.10
C ILE A 31 -3.03 12.72 5.39
N HIS A 32 -4.07 12.51 6.18
CA HIS A 32 -3.96 11.73 7.42
C HIS A 32 -3.58 10.27 7.14
N ALA A 33 -4.18 9.64 6.12
CA ALA A 33 -3.83 8.30 5.70
C ALA A 33 -2.36 8.20 5.22
N ALA A 34 -1.89 9.17 4.44
CA ALA A 34 -0.50 9.24 4.01
C ALA A 34 0.48 9.36 5.18
N PHE A 35 0.11 10.14 6.19
CA PHE A 35 0.92 10.28 7.40
C PHE A 35 0.97 8.99 8.22
N LEU A 36 -0.15 8.30 8.42
CA LEU A 36 -0.16 7.02 9.12
C LEU A 36 0.68 5.96 8.38
N ALA A 37 0.56 5.90 7.06
CA ALA A 37 1.38 5.02 6.24
C ALA A 37 2.88 5.37 6.36
N TYR A 38 3.23 6.66 6.36
CA TYR A 38 4.62 7.10 6.58
C TYR A 38 5.14 6.62 7.94
N MET A 39 4.39 6.84 9.03
CA MET A 39 4.79 6.44 10.37
C MET A 39 4.97 4.92 10.49
N ASP A 40 4.08 4.13 9.89
CA ASP A 40 4.21 2.67 9.89
C ASP A 40 5.43 2.21 9.09
N LEU A 41 5.68 2.80 7.91
CA LEU A 41 6.85 2.47 7.10
C LEU A 41 8.15 2.81 7.82
N THR A 42 8.27 3.97 8.47
CA THR A 42 9.51 4.38 9.16
C THR A 42 9.67 3.75 10.54
N GLU A 43 8.65 3.79 11.38
CA GLU A 43 8.77 3.45 12.81
C GLU A 43 8.47 1.98 13.11
N VAL A 44 7.57 1.34 12.36
CA VAL A 44 7.16 -0.05 12.61
C VAL A 44 7.92 -1.01 11.71
N ARG A 45 7.99 -0.69 10.41
CA ARG A 45 8.62 -1.56 9.41
C ARG A 45 10.09 -1.23 9.15
N HIS A 46 10.56 -0.06 9.62
CA HIS A 46 11.94 0.40 9.45
C HIS A 46 12.43 0.50 7.99
N TRP A 47 11.52 0.82 7.07
CA TRP A 47 11.83 1.08 5.68
C TRP A 47 12.74 2.31 5.54
N LYS A 48 13.53 2.32 4.48
CA LYS A 48 14.53 3.35 4.17
C LYS A 48 14.03 4.29 3.09
N GLU A 49 14.60 5.48 3.06
CA GLU A 49 14.34 6.50 2.04
C GLU A 49 12.84 6.82 1.86
N VAL A 50 12.08 6.81 2.97
CA VAL A 50 10.65 7.12 2.93
C VAL A 50 10.47 8.62 2.68
N SER A 51 9.87 8.98 1.56
CA SER A 51 9.58 10.36 1.17
C SER A 51 8.15 10.49 0.68
N CYS A 52 7.59 11.71 0.76
CA CYS A 52 6.23 11.99 0.32
C CYS A 52 6.23 13.04 -0.79
N PHE A 53 5.28 12.93 -1.72
CA PHE A 53 5.11 13.90 -2.79
C PHE A 53 3.67 13.95 -3.27
N LYS A 54 3.27 15.07 -3.86
CA LYS A 54 1.95 15.22 -4.48
C LYS A 54 1.94 14.64 -5.89
N CYS A 55 1.00 13.74 -6.15
CA CYS A 55 0.65 13.33 -7.50
C CYS A 55 -0.37 14.32 -8.09
N SER A 56 0.09 15.23 -8.94
CA SER A 56 -0.76 16.28 -9.54
C SER A 56 -1.95 15.73 -10.34
N MET A 57 -1.80 14.58 -11.01
CA MET A 57 -2.90 14.00 -11.79
C MET A 57 -4.01 13.44 -10.90
N LEU A 58 -3.65 12.94 -9.72
CA LEU A 58 -4.58 12.32 -8.79
C LEU A 58 -5.05 13.25 -7.68
N GLN A 59 -4.37 14.39 -7.48
CA GLN A 59 -4.54 15.26 -6.31
C GLN A 59 -4.45 14.48 -4.99
N MET A 60 -3.47 13.58 -4.89
CA MET A 60 -3.22 12.75 -3.71
C MET A 60 -1.73 12.77 -3.35
N ILE A 61 -1.43 12.58 -2.06
CA ILE A 61 -0.07 12.35 -1.57
C ILE A 61 0.26 10.86 -1.76
N LEU A 62 1.37 10.61 -2.43
CA LEU A 62 1.96 9.28 -2.53
C LEU A 62 3.26 9.25 -1.73
N LEU A 63 3.70 8.04 -1.37
CA LEU A 63 5.01 7.83 -0.75
C LEU A 63 5.91 7.05 -1.69
N GLU A 64 7.20 7.35 -1.63
CA GLU A 64 8.26 6.48 -2.14
C GLU A 64 9.03 5.91 -0.96
N ALA A 65 9.30 4.62 -0.99
CA ALA A 65 10.00 3.95 0.09
C ALA A 65 10.72 2.69 -0.39
N LYS A 66 11.82 2.33 0.27
CA LYS A 66 12.55 1.09 0.04
C LYS A 66 12.47 0.20 1.28
N GLU A 67 12.17 -1.08 1.11
CA GLU A 67 12.12 -2.02 2.23
C GLU A 67 13.52 -2.25 2.83
N LYS A 68 14.54 -2.35 1.97
CA LYS A 68 15.96 -2.32 2.35
C LYS A 68 16.75 -1.38 1.43
N GLU A 69 17.93 -0.94 1.87
CA GLU A 69 18.73 0.10 1.20
C GLU A 69 19.11 -0.23 -0.26
N GLU A 70 19.34 -1.51 -0.56
CA GLU A 70 19.65 -2.02 -1.92
C GLU A 70 18.43 -2.62 -2.65
N GLU A 71 17.22 -2.47 -2.11
CA GLU A 71 16.03 -3.07 -2.69
C GLU A 71 15.25 -2.15 -3.64
N THR A 72 14.25 -2.74 -4.27
CA THR A 72 13.36 -2.04 -5.21
C THR A 72 12.61 -0.92 -4.49
N THR A 73 12.59 0.26 -5.10
CA THR A 73 11.75 1.38 -4.65
C THR A 73 10.29 1.06 -4.93
N TYR A 74 9.43 1.24 -3.93
CA TYR A 74 7.99 1.11 -4.06
C TYR A 74 7.32 2.48 -4.12
N THR A 75 6.28 2.62 -4.93
CA THR A 75 5.32 3.72 -4.78
C THR A 75 4.15 3.24 -3.93
N VAL A 76 3.95 3.88 -2.78
CA VAL A 76 2.84 3.59 -1.87
C VAL A 76 1.70 4.57 -2.16
N LEU A 77 0.48 4.04 -2.35
CA LEU A 77 -0.76 4.79 -2.43
C LEU A 77 -1.53 4.63 -1.11
N PRO A 78 -1.54 5.64 -0.23
CA PRO A 78 -2.38 5.66 0.96
C PRO A 78 -3.82 5.93 0.57
N LEU A 79 -4.71 4.99 0.90
CA LEU A 79 -6.13 5.03 0.58
C LEU A 79 -6.98 4.93 1.85
N PRO A 80 -7.63 6.03 2.28
CA PRO A 80 -8.65 5.97 3.32
C PRO A 80 -9.78 5.00 2.95
N LEU A 81 -10.22 4.16 3.90
CA LEU A 81 -11.18 3.06 3.65
C LEU A 81 -12.53 3.50 3.04
N ARG A 82 -12.91 4.77 3.21
CA ARG A 82 -14.16 5.34 2.68
C ARG A 82 -14.02 5.89 1.25
N GLN A 83 -12.82 5.86 0.68
CA GLN A 83 -12.53 6.37 -0.65
C GLN A 83 -12.41 5.20 -1.64
N SER A 84 -13.04 5.36 -2.80
CA SER A 84 -12.88 4.43 -3.92
C SER A 84 -11.79 4.92 -4.88
N ILE A 85 -11.12 3.97 -5.52
CA ILE A 85 -10.15 4.25 -6.59
C ILE A 85 -10.61 3.60 -7.89
N THR A 86 -10.14 4.14 -9.01
CA THR A 86 -10.43 3.59 -10.33
C THR A 86 -9.22 2.86 -10.88
N HIS A 87 -9.42 2.03 -11.92
CA HIS A 87 -8.29 1.44 -12.65
C HIS A 87 -7.37 2.51 -13.25
N LYS A 88 -7.88 3.69 -13.63
CA LYS A 88 -7.05 4.81 -14.10
C LYS A 88 -6.12 5.32 -13.00
N THR A 89 -6.59 5.37 -11.76
CA THR A 89 -5.79 5.74 -10.58
C THR A 89 -4.64 4.75 -10.40
N ILE A 90 -4.94 3.45 -10.44
CA ILE A 90 -3.92 2.39 -10.31
C ILE A 90 -2.90 2.49 -11.44
N ARG A 91 -3.36 2.64 -12.69
CA ARG A 91 -2.49 2.76 -13.86
C ARG A 91 -1.56 3.97 -13.76
N CYS A 92 -2.09 5.13 -13.36
CA CYS A 92 -1.31 6.34 -13.11
C CYS A 92 -0.14 6.09 -12.14
N VAL A 93 -0.36 5.32 -11.08
CA VAL A 93 0.68 5.04 -10.09
C VAL A 93 1.71 4.06 -10.67
N LEU A 94 1.26 3.00 -11.35
CA LEU A 94 2.13 2.02 -11.99
C LEU A 94 2.98 2.62 -13.13
N ASP A 95 2.47 3.60 -13.87
CA ASP A 95 3.19 4.28 -14.96
C ASP A 95 4.44 5.04 -14.48
N ARG A 96 4.64 5.19 -13.16
CA ARG A 96 5.90 5.69 -12.58
C ARG A 96 7.07 4.71 -12.73
N GLY A 97 6.81 3.45 -13.07
CA GLY A 97 7.83 2.43 -13.27
C GLY A 97 8.28 1.69 -12.01
N PHE A 98 7.74 2.05 -10.84
CA PHE A 98 7.98 1.36 -9.57
C PHE A 98 6.83 0.41 -9.23
N PRO A 99 7.11 -0.73 -8.57
CA PRO A 99 6.05 -1.55 -7.99
C PRO A 99 5.17 -0.73 -7.04
N MET A 100 3.86 -0.98 -7.11
CA MET A 100 2.88 -0.25 -6.31
C MET A 100 2.50 -1.02 -5.06
N LEU A 101 2.42 -0.32 -3.93
CA LEU A 101 1.77 -0.80 -2.71
C LEU A 101 0.51 0.03 -2.46
N LEU A 102 -0.64 -0.63 -2.52
CA LEU A 102 -1.89 -0.03 -2.04
C LEU A 102 -1.93 -0.18 -0.52
N CYS A 103 -1.98 0.94 0.20
CA CYS A 103 -2.11 0.97 1.65
C CYS A 103 -3.53 1.39 2.03
N ALA A 104 -4.39 0.43 2.36
CA ALA A 104 -5.73 0.71 2.84
C ALA A 104 -5.68 1.11 4.32
N VAL A 105 -6.23 2.29 4.64
CA VAL A 105 -6.16 2.89 5.97
C VAL A 105 -7.57 2.95 6.58
N ALA A 106 -7.80 2.15 7.61
CA ALA A 106 -9.05 2.13 8.35
C ALA A 106 -9.17 3.29 9.36
N SER A 107 -10.39 3.59 9.80
CA SER A 107 -10.64 4.69 10.76
C SER A 107 -10.07 4.42 12.16
N ASP A 108 -9.80 3.16 12.49
CA ASP A 108 -9.12 2.75 13.72
C ASP A 108 -7.58 2.77 13.59
N SER A 109 -7.07 3.33 12.48
CA SER A 109 -5.65 3.37 12.13
C SER A 109 -5.04 2.02 11.74
N THR A 110 -5.85 0.99 11.50
CA THR A 110 -5.35 -0.27 10.91
C THR A 110 -4.89 -0.04 9.47
N LEU A 111 -3.70 -0.56 9.14
CA LEU A 111 -3.06 -0.44 7.83
C LEU A 111 -2.95 -1.82 7.18
N VAL A 112 -3.47 -1.95 5.95
CA VAL A 112 -3.33 -3.17 5.15
C VAL A 112 -2.62 -2.83 3.85
N TYR A 113 -1.53 -3.55 3.57
CA TYR A 113 -0.74 -3.37 2.36
C TYR A 113 -1.03 -4.47 1.36
N GLN A 114 -1.33 -4.08 0.12
CA GLN A 114 -1.48 -4.98 -0.99
C GLN A 114 -0.53 -4.59 -2.12
N LYS A 115 0.28 -5.55 -2.56
CA LYS A 115 1.16 -5.36 -3.72
C LYS A 115 0.35 -5.43 -5.01
N ILE A 116 0.45 -4.38 -5.81
CA ILE A 116 -0.18 -4.27 -7.13
C ILE A 116 0.92 -4.31 -8.19
N SER A 117 0.70 -5.12 -9.22
CA SER A 117 1.66 -5.36 -10.30
C SER A 117 1.03 -5.11 -11.67
N ASP A 118 1.86 -4.73 -12.64
CA ASP A 118 1.44 -4.61 -14.03
C ASP A 118 1.47 -5.98 -14.71
N GLY A 119 0.34 -6.69 -14.65
CA GLY A 119 0.18 -8.01 -15.26
C GLY A 119 0.00 -9.15 -14.25
N LEU A 120 0.17 -10.37 -14.73
CA LEU A 120 0.02 -11.59 -13.92
C LEU A 120 1.35 -11.93 -13.24
N VAL A 121 1.29 -12.18 -11.93
CA VAL A 121 2.43 -12.63 -11.13
C VAL A 121 2.13 -14.02 -10.59
N THR A 122 3.10 -14.92 -10.68
CA THR A 122 2.99 -16.26 -10.08
C THR A 122 2.95 -16.12 -8.56
N PRO A 123 1.90 -16.62 -7.87
CA PRO A 123 1.85 -16.54 -6.42
C PRO A 123 2.95 -17.40 -5.79
N GLU A 124 3.39 -17.01 -4.60
CA GLU A 124 4.28 -17.88 -3.83
C GLU A 124 3.58 -19.21 -3.52
N PRO A 125 4.30 -20.34 -3.62
CA PRO A 125 3.73 -21.63 -3.29
C PRO A 125 3.29 -21.66 -1.81
N PRO A 126 2.13 -22.25 -1.49
CA PRO A 126 1.69 -22.39 -0.11
C PRO A 126 2.73 -23.14 0.72
N VAL A 127 2.97 -22.64 1.93
CA VAL A 127 3.96 -23.20 2.86
C VAL A 127 3.32 -24.42 3.57
N GLY A 128 3.68 -25.63 3.14
CA GLY A 128 3.22 -26.87 3.76
C GLY A 128 3.25 -28.08 2.82
N PRO A 129 3.13 -29.32 3.33
CA PRO A 129 3.00 -30.49 2.48
C PRO A 129 1.69 -30.41 1.69
N PHE A 130 1.81 -30.32 0.37
CA PHE A 130 0.68 -30.54 -0.53
C PHE A 130 0.21 -31.98 -0.38
N GLN A 131 -0.85 -32.20 0.38
CA GLN A 131 -1.63 -33.43 0.22
C GLN A 131 -2.42 -33.25 -1.07
N ASP A 132 -1.87 -33.79 -2.15
CA ASP A 132 -2.54 -33.97 -3.43
C ASP A 132 -3.64 -35.04 -3.22
N THR A 133 -4.68 -34.73 -2.44
CA THR A 133 -5.85 -35.59 -2.27
C THR A 133 -6.62 -35.56 -3.58
N GLU A 134 -6.33 -36.58 -4.38
CA GLU A 134 -7.05 -36.98 -5.59
C GLU A 134 -6.86 -36.08 -6.80
N ARG A 135 -5.66 -36.17 -7.39
CA ARG A 135 -5.55 -36.10 -8.85
C ARG A 135 -6.46 -37.18 -9.44
N ARG A 136 -7.65 -36.76 -9.87
CA ARG A 136 -8.53 -37.51 -10.77
C ARG A 136 -7.67 -38.09 -11.88
N GLN A 137 -7.43 -39.40 -11.82
CA GLN A 137 -6.85 -40.17 -12.89
C GLN A 137 -7.81 -40.12 -14.08
N HIS A 138 -7.70 -39.06 -14.89
CA HIS A 138 -8.34 -39.01 -16.20
C HIS A 138 -7.67 -40.09 -17.06
N ARG A 139 -8.26 -41.28 -16.97
CA ARG A 139 -8.01 -42.48 -17.75
C ARG A 139 -7.87 -42.10 -19.23
N LYS A 140 -6.64 -42.09 -19.73
CA LYS A 140 -6.37 -42.06 -21.18
C LYS A 140 -7.01 -43.30 -21.80
N ARG A 141 -8.20 -43.16 -22.39
CA ARG A 141 -8.77 -44.15 -23.29
C ARG A 141 -7.85 -44.23 -24.52
N ARG A 142 -7.05 -45.29 -24.61
CA ARG A 142 -6.38 -45.66 -25.86
C ARG A 142 -7.47 -46.10 -26.83
N HIS A 143 -7.71 -45.31 -27.87
CA HIS A 143 -8.35 -45.78 -29.09
C HIS A 143 -7.41 -46.84 -29.71
N HIS A 144 -7.92 -48.04 -29.96
CA HIS A 144 -7.35 -48.93 -30.97
C HIS A 144 -8.40 -49.06 -32.07
N PRO A 145 -8.05 -48.76 -33.34
CA PRO A 145 -8.94 -48.98 -34.47
C PRO A 145 -8.98 -50.48 -34.83
N GLN A 146 -10.15 -50.95 -35.23
CA GLN A 146 -10.34 -52.12 -36.07
C GLN A 146 -11.15 -51.70 -37.29
#